data_AF-A0A8B8GTL5-F1
#
_entry.id   AF-A0A8B8GTL5-F1
#
_cell.length_a   1.000
_cell.length_b   1.000
_cell.length_c   1.000
_cell.angle_alpha   90.00
_cell.angle_beta   90.00
_cell.angle_gamma   90.00
#
_symmetry.space_group_name_H-M   'P 1'
#
loop_
_entity.id
_entity.type
_entity.pdbx_description
1 polymer ?
#
loop_
_entity_poly.entity_id
_entity_poly.type
_entity_poly.pdbx_seq_one_letter_code
_entity_poly.pdbx_strand_id
1 'polypeptide(L)'
;MIQEETIYTKWNVVKDAIKTVTDTVIGKQKRTRKPWFNNSCKEAFSRRKEVKNQLLNDPTNKEKVMTNKKCTIPKQHIELEGYTFRRVSQFKYLGSIITQDNELKTEVSSRIQLANKGYCGLKKVLKSRTISKNLKIRMYTILLRPIFPYGSETWALKKSEEKRQGVFERKVLRKIYGAVFDSETNEWRKLHNYELQMQFQRSDIVKEITKRRLMWVGRGMLA
;
A
#
# COMPACT_ATOMS: atom_id res chain seq x y z
N MET A 1 0.58 -2.53 51.40
CA MET A 1 0.95 -1.72 50.21
C MET A 1 1.00 -2.65 49.01
N ILE A 2 -0.07 -2.70 48.22
CA ILE A 2 -0.12 -3.53 47.01
C ILE A 2 0.39 -2.64 45.88
N GLN A 3 1.57 -2.96 45.32
CA GLN A 3 2.07 -2.27 44.13
C GLN A 3 1.11 -2.59 42.98
N GLU A 4 0.46 -1.57 42.42
CA GLU A 4 -0.33 -1.71 41.19
C GLU A 4 0.60 -2.10 40.04
N GLU A 5 0.57 -3.38 39.67
CA GLU A 5 1.29 -3.87 38.51
C GLU A 5 0.75 -3.23 37.23
N THR A 6 1.58 -2.38 36.62
CA THR A 6 1.28 -1.73 35.34
C THR A 6 0.98 -2.74 34.24
N ILE A 7 0.15 -2.36 33.26
CA ILE A 7 -0.19 -3.18 32.09
C ILE A 7 1.07 -3.77 31.40
N TYR A 8 2.18 -3.03 31.41
CA TYR A 8 3.45 -3.46 30.82
C TYR A 8 4.09 -4.67 31.52
N THR A 9 3.98 -4.80 32.84
CA THR A 9 4.56 -5.96 33.56
C THR A 9 3.79 -7.23 33.21
N LYS A 10 2.46 -7.15 33.17
CA LYS A 10 1.58 -8.26 32.74
C LYS A 10 1.90 -8.70 31.32
N TRP A 11 2.09 -7.76 30.39
CA TRP A 11 2.48 -8.06 29.01
C TRP A 11 3.87 -8.69 28.90
N ASN A 12 4.83 -8.31 29.74
CA ASN A 12 6.17 -8.91 29.73
C ASN A 12 6.14 -10.37 30.20
N VAL A 13 5.38 -10.68 31.25
CA VAL A 13 5.21 -12.06 31.72
C VAL A 13 4.60 -12.94 30.61
N VAL A 14 3.55 -12.47 29.95
CA VAL A 14 2.93 -13.19 28.82
C VAL A 14 3.91 -13.38 27.67
N LYS A 15 4.66 -12.34 27.34
CA LYS A 15 5.66 -12.39 26.26
C LYS A 15 6.77 -13.39 26.55
N ASP A 16 7.27 -13.43 27.78
CA ASP A 16 8.33 -14.34 28.18
C ASP A 16 7.83 -15.79 28.25
N ALA A 17 6.60 -16.02 28.72
CA ALA A 17 5.96 -17.33 28.71
C ALA A 17 5.74 -17.87 27.28
N ILE A 18 5.29 -17.02 26.35
CA ILE A 18 5.17 -17.39 24.94
C ILE A 18 6.55 -17.75 24.39
N LYS A 19 7.57 -16.95 24.73
CA LYS A 19 8.93 -17.14 24.23
C LYS A 19 9.55 -18.45 24.71
N THR A 20 9.40 -18.78 26.00
CA THR A 20 9.86 -20.05 26.56
C THR A 20 9.16 -21.22 25.91
N VAL A 21 7.82 -21.19 25.78
CA VAL A 21 7.04 -22.25 25.11
C VAL A 21 7.46 -22.40 23.65
N THR A 22 7.65 -21.30 22.91
CA THR A 22 8.11 -21.37 21.52
C THR A 22 9.51 -21.97 21.41
N ASP A 23 10.42 -21.61 22.32
CA ASP A 23 11.78 -22.17 22.33
C ASP A 23 11.78 -23.66 22.70
N THR A 24 10.81 -24.13 23.50
CA THR A 24 10.68 -25.57 23.85
C THR A 24 10.04 -26.38 22.73
N VAL A 25 8.95 -25.88 22.13
CA VAL A 25 8.12 -26.63 21.18
C VAL A 25 8.68 -26.55 19.76
N ILE A 26 9.09 -25.36 19.32
CA ILE A 26 9.52 -25.09 17.94
C ILE A 26 11.06 -25.11 17.83
N GLY A 27 11.77 -24.88 18.94
CA GLY A 27 13.21 -24.68 18.96
C GLY A 27 13.60 -23.30 18.42
N LYS A 28 14.82 -22.85 18.74
CA LYS A 28 15.34 -21.58 18.19
C LYS A 28 15.51 -21.73 16.68
N GLN A 29 14.89 -20.84 15.91
CA GLN A 29 15.12 -20.76 14.46
C GLN A 29 16.63 -20.63 14.20
N LYS A 30 17.26 -21.66 13.62
CA LYS A 30 18.66 -21.62 13.19
C LYS A 30 18.77 -20.57 12.09
N ARG A 31 19.27 -19.38 12.43
CA ARG A 31 19.63 -18.37 11.44
C ARG A 31 20.88 -18.86 10.72
N THR A 32 20.71 -19.45 9.55
CA THR A 32 21.84 -19.76 8.68
C THR A 32 22.50 -18.46 8.26
N ARG A 33 23.79 -18.33 8.57
CA ARG A 33 24.58 -17.20 8.13
C ARG A 33 24.74 -17.33 6.61
N LYS A 34 24.28 -16.33 5.85
CA LYS A 34 24.49 -16.33 4.40
C LYS A 34 26.00 -16.41 4.15
N PRO A 35 26.48 -17.29 3.25
CA PRO A 35 27.93 -17.51 3.05
C PRO A 35 28.70 -16.22 2.74
N TRP A 36 28.08 -15.31 1.99
CA TRP A 36 28.64 -14.00 1.62
C TRP A 36 28.53 -12.94 2.73
N PHE A 37 27.75 -13.16 3.79
CA PHE A 37 27.56 -12.22 4.88
C PHE A 37 28.60 -12.45 5.99
N ASN A 38 29.83 -12.04 5.68
CA ASN A 38 30.99 -12.18 6.56
C ASN A 38 30.95 -11.23 7.78
N ASN A 39 31.97 -11.26 8.63
CA ASN A 39 32.01 -10.43 9.85
C ASN A 39 32.12 -8.94 9.53
N SER A 40 32.82 -8.59 8.45
CA SER A 40 32.94 -7.21 7.96
C SER A 40 31.59 -6.64 7.55
N CYS A 41 30.78 -7.40 6.79
CA CYS A 41 29.42 -6.99 6.44
C CYS A 41 28.53 -6.77 7.66
N LYS A 42 28.65 -7.64 8.68
CA LYS A 42 27.89 -7.51 9.94
C LYS A 42 28.29 -6.24 10.68
N GLU A 43 29.58 -5.96 10.78
CA GLU A 43 30.12 -4.79 11.45
C GLU A 43 29.75 -3.49 10.72
N ALA A 44 29.86 -3.46 9.38
CA ALA A 44 29.41 -2.33 8.56
C ALA A 44 27.91 -2.06 8.73
N PHE A 45 27.09 -3.12 8.85
CA PHE A 45 25.66 -2.98 9.09
C PHE A 45 25.36 -2.45 10.50
N SER A 46 26.08 -2.94 11.52
CA SER A 46 25.98 -2.43 12.89
C SER A 46 26.40 -0.96 12.97
N ARG A 47 27.55 -0.59 12.39
CA ARG A 47 28.03 0.80 12.28
C ARG A 47 26.97 1.69 11.63
N ARG A 48 26.42 1.28 10.49
CA ARG A 48 25.35 2.04 9.80
C ARG A 48 24.10 2.22 10.68
N LYS A 49 23.73 1.20 11.45
CA LYS A 49 22.59 1.24 12.36
C LYS A 49 22.85 2.17 13.56
N GLU A 50 24.05 2.13 14.13
CA GLU A 50 24.51 3.02 15.19
C GLU A 50 24.55 4.48 14.74
N VAL A 51 25.20 4.77 13.61
CA VAL A 51 25.23 6.12 13.01
C VAL A 51 23.82 6.63 12.74
N LYS A 52 22.94 5.79 12.20
CA LYS A 52 21.54 6.17 12.00
C LYS A 52 20.82 6.50 13.31
N ASN A 53 21.05 5.72 14.37
CA ASN A 53 20.43 5.96 15.68
C ASN A 53 20.99 7.21 16.34
N GLN A 54 22.30 7.45 16.27
CA GLN A 54 22.93 8.69 16.72
C GLN A 54 22.30 9.90 16.01
N LEU A 55 22.23 9.84 14.68
CA LEU A 55 21.67 10.90 13.84
C LEU A 55 20.19 11.20 14.12
N LEU A 56 19.39 10.17 14.46
CA LEU A 56 17.98 10.31 14.84
C LEU A 56 17.79 10.90 16.25
N ASN A 57 18.73 10.63 17.15
CA ASN A 57 18.70 11.07 18.54
C ASN A 57 19.31 12.46 18.74
N ASP A 58 20.12 12.94 17.78
CA ASP A 58 20.70 14.29 17.82
C ASP A 58 19.62 15.40 17.75
N PRO A 59 19.48 16.24 18.80
CA PRO A 59 18.50 17.33 18.83
C PRO A 59 18.79 18.39 17.76
N THR A 60 20.06 18.62 17.43
CA THR A 60 20.51 19.56 16.39
C THR A 60 20.04 19.15 15.00
N ASN A 61 19.84 17.86 14.72
CA ASN A 61 19.26 17.42 13.44
C ASN A 61 17.76 17.67 13.37
N LYS A 62 17.05 17.54 14.49
CA LYS A 62 15.63 17.93 14.55
C LYS A 62 15.49 19.43 14.28
N GLU A 63 16.35 20.26 14.88
CA GLU A 63 16.38 21.70 14.63
C GLU A 63 16.83 22.06 13.21
N LYS A 64 17.87 21.42 12.65
CA LYS A 64 18.32 21.61 11.25
C LYS A 64 17.24 21.22 10.23
N VAL A 65 16.50 20.14 10.47
CA VAL A 65 15.36 19.75 9.64
C VAL A 65 14.20 20.73 9.78
N MET A 66 13.97 21.28 10.98
CA MET A 66 12.91 22.25 11.25
C MET A 66 13.25 23.65 10.72
N THR A 67 14.53 24.06 10.73
CA THR A 67 15.04 25.30 10.14
C THR A 67 15.10 25.22 8.61
N ASN A 68 15.56 24.10 8.02
CA ASN A 68 15.47 23.90 6.57
C ASN A 68 14.02 23.92 6.05
N LYS A 69 13.05 23.47 6.86
CA LYS A 69 11.62 23.62 6.54
C LYS A 69 11.09 25.05 6.67
N LYS A 70 11.68 25.89 7.53
CA LYS A 70 11.27 27.29 7.75
C LYS A 70 11.88 28.28 6.75
N CYS A 71 13.04 27.97 6.16
CA CYS A 71 13.79 28.93 5.33
C CYS A 71 13.44 28.97 3.84
N THR A 72 12.37 28.30 3.38
CA THR A 72 11.87 28.48 2.01
C THR A 72 10.39 28.81 2.07
N ILE A 73 10.06 30.08 2.28
CA ILE A 73 8.71 30.55 1.97
C ILE A 73 8.62 30.48 0.44
N PRO A 74 7.85 29.54 -0.13
CA PRO A 74 7.81 29.40 -1.57
C PRO A 74 7.20 30.68 -2.17
N LYS A 75 7.89 31.26 -3.16
CA LYS A 75 7.34 32.39 -3.93
C LYS A 75 5.94 32.04 -4.42
N GLN A 76 4.99 32.97 -4.25
CA GLN A 76 3.58 32.78 -4.64
C GLN A 76 3.41 32.66 -6.16
N HIS A 77 4.40 33.14 -6.93
CA HIS A 77 4.39 33.12 -8.38
C HIS A 77 5.69 32.52 -8.93
N ILE A 78 5.58 31.88 -10.09
CA ILE A 78 6.66 31.31 -10.88
C ILE A 78 6.69 32.08 -12.19
N GLU A 79 7.83 32.68 -12.53
CA GLU A 79 8.01 33.40 -13.80
C GLU A 79 8.73 32.49 -14.80
N LEU A 80 8.14 32.30 -15.97
CA LEU A 80 8.71 31.53 -17.07
C LEU A 80 8.51 32.32 -18.36
N GLU A 81 9.60 32.68 -19.04
CA GLU A 81 9.57 33.33 -20.36
C GLU A 81 8.65 34.57 -20.44
N GLY A 82 8.60 35.36 -19.36
CA GLY A 82 7.74 36.55 -19.27
C GLY A 82 6.29 36.31 -18.79
N TYR A 83 5.90 35.05 -18.56
CA TYR A 83 4.59 34.69 -18.01
C TYR A 83 4.67 34.42 -16.50
N THR A 84 3.74 34.99 -15.74
CA THR A 84 3.62 34.79 -14.29
C THR A 84 2.57 33.72 -13.97
N PHE A 85 2.98 32.58 -13.44
CA PHE A 85 2.09 31.51 -13.00
C PHE A 85 1.88 31.55 -11.50
N ARG A 86 0.62 31.50 -11.03
CA ARG A 86 0.33 31.36 -9.61
C ARG A 86 0.70 29.97 -9.12
N ARG A 87 1.46 29.88 -8.03
CA ARG A 87 1.73 28.63 -7.34
C ARG A 87 0.44 28.09 -6.73
N VAL A 88 0.14 26.83 -7.02
CA VAL A 88 -1.02 26.11 -6.47
C VAL A 88 -0.57 24.89 -5.69
N SER A 89 -1.29 24.55 -4.62
CA SER A 89 -0.97 23.39 -3.79
C SER A 89 -1.28 22.06 -4.50
N GLN A 90 -2.29 22.06 -5.37
CA GLN A 90 -2.69 20.92 -6.20
C GLN A 90 -3.00 21.41 -7.62
N PHE A 91 -2.51 20.68 -8.61
CA PHE A 91 -2.73 20.95 -10.02
C PHE A 91 -3.15 19.67 -10.73
N LYS A 92 -4.14 19.75 -11.62
CA LYS A 92 -4.59 18.61 -12.41
C LYS A 92 -3.98 18.71 -13.81
N TYR A 93 -3.11 17.77 -14.14
CA TYR A 93 -2.45 17.68 -15.44
C TYR A 93 -2.77 16.35 -16.12
N LEU A 94 -3.34 16.39 -17.33
CA LEU A 94 -3.71 15.20 -18.13
C LEU A 94 -4.50 14.13 -17.34
N GLY A 95 -5.32 14.59 -16.40
CA GLY A 95 -6.14 13.74 -15.53
C GLY A 95 -5.45 13.23 -14.26
N SER A 96 -4.18 13.51 -14.05
CA SER A 96 -3.42 13.20 -12.83
C SER A 96 -3.27 14.44 -11.95
N ILE A 97 -3.41 14.26 -10.63
CA ILE A 97 -3.24 15.33 -9.64
C ILE A 97 -1.80 15.33 -9.16
N ILE A 98 -1.14 16.46 -9.39
CA ILE A 98 0.21 16.76 -8.91
C ILE A 98 0.07 17.66 -7.69
N THR A 99 0.72 17.29 -6.59
CA THR A 99 0.70 18.06 -5.34
C THR A 99 2.05 18.69 -5.08
N GLN A 100 2.07 19.83 -4.39
CA GLN A 100 3.30 20.54 -4.05
C GLN A 100 4.29 19.67 -3.26
N ASP A 101 3.79 18.84 -2.35
CA ASP A 101 4.61 17.96 -1.51
C ASP A 101 4.91 16.60 -2.18
N ASN A 102 4.55 16.45 -3.46
CA ASN A 102 4.63 15.22 -4.24
C ASN A 102 3.98 14.02 -3.52
N GLU A 103 2.90 14.28 -2.77
CA GLU A 103 2.17 13.25 -2.04
C GLU A 103 1.20 12.52 -2.98
N LEU A 104 1.43 11.22 -3.16
CA LEU A 104 0.60 10.35 -4.00
C LEU A 104 -0.75 9.98 -3.39
N LYS A 105 -0.94 10.24 -2.10
CA LYS A 105 -2.16 9.86 -1.36
C LYS A 105 -3.41 10.51 -1.95
N THR A 106 -3.31 11.79 -2.33
CA THR A 106 -4.41 12.55 -2.94
C THR A 106 -4.80 11.97 -4.30
N GLU A 107 -3.82 11.69 -5.16
CA GLU A 107 -4.03 11.09 -6.47
C GLU A 107 -4.65 9.69 -6.36
N VAL A 108 -4.08 8.81 -5.53
CA VAL A 108 -4.64 7.47 -5.29
C VAL A 108 -6.06 7.55 -4.74
N SER A 109 -6.33 8.50 -3.84
CA SER A 109 -7.68 8.72 -3.31
C SER A 109 -8.65 9.17 -4.39
N SER A 110 -8.25 10.11 -5.24
CA SER A 110 -9.03 10.59 -6.40
C SER A 110 -9.37 9.43 -7.35
N ARG A 111 -8.40 8.56 -7.64
CA ARG A 111 -8.59 7.38 -8.51
C ARG A 111 -9.54 6.37 -7.90
N ILE A 112 -9.44 6.11 -6.60
CA ILE A 112 -10.39 5.27 -5.87
C ILE A 112 -11.79 5.89 -5.90
N GLN A 113 -11.92 7.21 -5.76
CA GLN A 113 -13.22 7.89 -5.85
C GLN A 113 -13.80 7.76 -7.26
N LEU A 114 -12.99 7.95 -8.31
CA LEU A 114 -13.41 7.76 -9.69
C LEU A 114 -13.88 6.33 -9.96
N ALA A 115 -13.12 5.34 -9.49
CA ALA A 115 -13.50 3.93 -9.59
C ALA A 115 -14.78 3.62 -8.80
N ASN A 116 -14.99 4.24 -7.63
CA ASN A 116 -16.24 4.12 -6.87
C ASN A 116 -17.42 4.75 -7.61
N LYS A 117 -17.25 5.91 -8.27
CA LYS A 117 -18.29 6.52 -9.11
C LYS A 117 -18.70 5.58 -10.24
N GLY A 118 -17.73 5.03 -10.98
CA GLY A 118 -17.99 4.03 -12.01
C GLY A 118 -18.68 2.77 -11.47
N TYR A 119 -18.23 2.26 -10.32
CA TYR A 119 -18.86 1.14 -9.65
C TYR A 119 -20.31 1.43 -9.24
N CYS A 120 -20.61 2.63 -8.75
CA CYS A 120 -21.97 3.03 -8.40
C CYS A 120 -22.89 3.01 -9.63
N GLY A 121 -22.42 3.48 -10.79
CA GLY A 121 -23.16 3.38 -12.06
C GLY A 121 -23.43 1.93 -12.48
N LEU A 122 -22.42 1.06 -12.34
CA LEU A 122 -22.52 -0.36 -12.68
C LEU A 122 -23.20 -1.22 -11.60
N LYS A 123 -23.53 -0.66 -10.43
CA LYS A 123 -24.01 -1.41 -9.25
C LYS A 123 -25.26 -2.23 -9.53
N LYS A 124 -26.20 -1.69 -10.32
CA LYS A 124 -27.45 -2.38 -10.71
C LYS A 124 -27.15 -3.61 -11.56
N VAL A 125 -26.30 -3.45 -12.58
CA VAL A 125 -25.86 -4.51 -13.50
C VAL A 125 -25.11 -5.61 -12.74
N LEU A 126 -24.17 -5.24 -11.87
CA LEU A 126 -23.39 -6.22 -11.09
C LEU A 126 -24.28 -6.99 -10.09
N LYS A 127 -25.35 -6.36 -9.56
CA LYS A 127 -26.33 -7.00 -8.66
C LYS A 127 -27.30 -7.94 -9.40
N SER A 128 -27.57 -7.71 -10.70
CA SER A 128 -28.56 -8.48 -11.45
C SER A 128 -28.24 -9.98 -11.48
N ARG A 129 -29.21 -10.85 -11.21
CA ARG A 129 -29.04 -12.32 -11.31
C ARG A 129 -29.12 -12.82 -12.75
N THR A 130 -29.75 -12.07 -13.64
CA THR A 130 -29.93 -12.41 -15.06
C THR A 130 -28.61 -12.43 -15.83
N ILE A 131 -27.64 -11.63 -15.39
CA ILE A 131 -26.35 -11.48 -16.08
C ILE A 131 -25.36 -12.50 -15.55
N SER A 132 -24.71 -13.22 -16.47
CA SER A 132 -23.69 -14.22 -16.12
C SER A 132 -22.50 -13.60 -15.38
N LYS A 133 -21.89 -14.38 -14.46
CA LYS A 133 -20.71 -13.94 -13.69
C LYS A 133 -19.54 -13.56 -14.61
N ASN A 134 -19.32 -14.34 -15.68
CA ASN A 134 -18.25 -14.09 -16.66
C ASN A 134 -18.41 -12.74 -17.37
N LEU A 135 -19.63 -12.36 -17.76
CA LEU A 135 -19.86 -11.05 -18.38
C LEU A 135 -19.59 -9.91 -17.39
N LYS A 136 -20.02 -10.04 -16.13
CA LYS A 136 -19.71 -9.06 -15.08
C LYS A 136 -18.21 -8.91 -14.83
N ILE A 137 -17.45 -10.01 -14.84
CA ILE A 137 -15.99 -9.99 -14.72
C ILE A 137 -15.35 -9.26 -15.90
N ARG A 138 -15.84 -9.51 -17.13
CA ARG A 138 -15.39 -8.78 -18.33
C ARG A 138 -15.67 -7.29 -18.23
N MET A 139 -16.89 -6.90 -17.85
CA MET A 139 -17.25 -5.49 -17.63
C MET A 139 -16.34 -4.82 -16.59
N TYR A 140 -16.10 -5.49 -15.45
CA TYR A 140 -15.16 -5.00 -14.44
C TYR A 140 -13.75 -4.81 -15.02
N THR A 141 -13.25 -5.81 -15.77
CA THR A 141 -11.90 -5.80 -16.35
C THR A 141 -11.73 -4.66 -17.38
N ILE A 142 -12.76 -4.37 -18.16
CA ILE A 142 -12.71 -3.38 -19.24
C ILE A 142 -12.97 -1.97 -18.71
N LEU A 143 -13.92 -1.77 -17.80
CA LEU A 143 -14.39 -0.44 -17.42
C LEU A 143 -13.75 0.10 -16.15
N LEU A 144 -13.63 -0.74 -15.11
CA LEU A 144 -13.21 -0.29 -13.78
C LEU A 144 -11.73 -0.56 -13.51
N ARG A 145 -11.25 -1.73 -13.94
CA ARG A 145 -9.88 -2.17 -13.70
C ARG A 145 -8.81 -1.25 -14.31
N PRO A 146 -8.95 -0.66 -15.52
CA PRO A 146 -7.90 0.20 -16.09
C PRO A 146 -7.74 1.57 -15.40
N ILE A 147 -8.69 1.97 -14.54
CA ILE A 147 -8.62 3.25 -13.81
C ILE A 147 -7.41 3.32 -12.87
N PHE A 148 -7.04 2.19 -12.27
CA PHE A 148 -5.96 2.09 -11.29
C PHE A 148 -4.55 2.10 -11.89
N PRO A 149 -4.25 1.34 -12.95
CA PRO A 149 -2.92 1.35 -13.53
C PRO A 149 -2.58 2.62 -14.31
N TYR A 150 -3.57 3.41 -14.72
CA TYR A 150 -3.31 4.66 -15.44
C TYR A 150 -2.47 5.63 -14.59
N GLY A 151 -1.28 5.99 -15.08
CA GLY A 151 -0.33 6.84 -14.37
C GLY A 151 0.38 6.18 -13.18
N SER A 152 0.07 4.91 -12.86
CA SER A 152 0.70 4.20 -11.74
C SER A 152 2.16 3.82 -11.97
N GLU A 153 2.62 3.90 -13.21
CA GLU A 153 4.00 3.63 -13.62
C GLU A 153 4.98 4.60 -12.95
N THR A 154 4.57 5.85 -12.76
CA THR A 154 5.37 6.91 -12.12
C THR A 154 5.17 7.00 -10.60
N TRP A 155 4.29 6.17 -10.02
CA TRP A 155 3.96 6.25 -8.60
C TRP A 155 4.92 5.46 -7.73
N ALA A 156 5.47 6.12 -6.70
CA ALA A 156 6.09 5.48 -5.54
C ALA A 156 5.01 4.99 -4.55
N LEU A 157 4.31 3.91 -4.90
CA LEU A 157 3.24 3.35 -4.07
C LEU A 157 3.75 2.86 -2.70
N LYS A 158 3.08 3.30 -1.63
CA LYS A 158 3.23 2.75 -0.28
C LYS A 158 2.35 1.52 -0.12
N LYS A 159 2.72 0.61 0.79
CA LYS A 159 1.91 -0.58 1.13
C LYS A 159 0.49 -0.24 1.60
N SER A 160 0.28 0.92 2.23
CA SER A 160 -1.06 1.42 2.60
C SER A 160 -1.93 1.64 1.35
N GLU A 161 -1.38 2.26 0.33
CA GLU A 161 -2.09 2.62 -0.91
C GLU A 161 -2.41 1.37 -1.74
N GLU A 162 -1.45 0.43 -1.84
CA GLU A 162 -1.68 -0.88 -2.46
C GLU A 162 -2.83 -1.62 -1.79
N LYS A 163 -2.87 -1.62 -0.45
CA LYS A 163 -3.97 -2.25 0.31
C LYS A 163 -5.31 -1.59 -0.01
N ARG A 164 -5.38 -0.25 -0.09
CA ARG A 164 -6.61 0.48 -0.42
C ARG A 164 -7.14 0.11 -1.81
N GLN A 165 -6.27 0.00 -2.81
CA GLN A 165 -6.65 -0.44 -4.15
C GLN A 165 -7.16 -1.89 -4.15
N GLY A 166 -6.47 -2.80 -3.44
CA GLY A 166 -6.92 -4.18 -3.28
C GLY A 166 -8.25 -4.32 -2.53
N VAL A 167 -8.54 -3.42 -1.57
CA VAL A 167 -9.85 -3.39 -0.89
C VAL A 167 -10.97 -3.05 -1.88
N PHE A 168 -10.73 -2.09 -2.78
CA PHE A 168 -11.70 -1.77 -3.84
C PHE A 168 -11.94 -2.96 -4.77
N GLU A 169 -10.88 -3.61 -5.27
CA GLU A 169 -11.00 -4.80 -6.14
C GLU A 169 -11.84 -5.89 -5.48
N ARG A 170 -11.50 -6.25 -4.23
CA ARG A 170 -12.25 -7.25 -3.47
C ARG A 170 -13.71 -6.84 -3.23
N LYS A 171 -13.99 -5.55 -3.01
CA LYS A 171 -15.36 -5.03 -2.87
C LYS A 171 -16.17 -5.30 -4.14
N VAL A 172 -15.61 -5.05 -5.32
CA VAL A 172 -16.29 -5.29 -6.60
C VAL A 172 -16.44 -6.80 -6.85
N LEU A 173 -15.38 -7.58 -6.68
CA LEU A 173 -15.40 -9.03 -6.92
C LEU A 173 -16.39 -9.76 -6.00
N ARG A 174 -16.45 -9.41 -4.71
CA ARG A 174 -17.48 -9.97 -3.81
C ARG A 174 -18.90 -9.65 -4.26
N LYS A 175 -19.10 -8.49 -4.89
CA LYS A 175 -20.43 -8.15 -5.43
C LYS A 175 -20.80 -9.02 -6.63
N ILE A 176 -19.81 -9.39 -7.45
CA ILE A 176 -19.98 -10.23 -8.63
C ILE A 176 -20.23 -11.70 -8.24
N TYR A 177 -19.38 -12.26 -7.38
CA TYR A 177 -19.47 -13.66 -6.98
C TYR A 177 -20.61 -13.94 -5.99
N GLY A 178 -20.94 -12.96 -5.14
CA GLY A 178 -22.01 -13.06 -4.16
C GLY A 178 -21.59 -13.75 -2.86
N ALA A 179 -22.60 -14.14 -2.08
CA ALA A 179 -22.43 -14.99 -0.91
C ALA A 179 -22.26 -16.44 -1.34
N VAL A 180 -21.59 -17.23 -0.49
CA VAL A 180 -21.43 -18.68 -0.67
C VAL A 180 -22.13 -19.37 0.49
N PHE A 181 -22.81 -20.45 0.17
CA PHE A 181 -23.44 -21.32 1.15
C PHE A 181 -22.38 -22.25 1.72
N ASP A 182 -22.27 -22.29 3.04
CA ASP A 182 -21.35 -23.16 3.75
C ASP A 182 -22.08 -24.45 4.17
N SER A 183 -21.62 -25.58 3.64
CA SER A 183 -22.21 -26.89 3.91
C SER A 183 -21.97 -27.40 5.32
N GLU A 184 -20.92 -26.92 6.01
CA GLU A 184 -20.58 -27.37 7.36
C GLU A 184 -21.42 -26.66 8.41
N THR A 185 -21.66 -25.36 8.22
CA THR A 185 -22.40 -24.50 9.17
C THR A 185 -23.86 -24.27 8.77
N ASN A 186 -24.28 -24.69 7.58
CA ASN A 186 -25.61 -24.44 7.00
C ASN A 186 -25.98 -22.94 6.91
N GLU A 187 -24.99 -22.05 6.82
CA GLU A 187 -25.19 -20.60 6.77
C GLU A 187 -24.68 -19.96 5.48
N TRP A 188 -25.29 -18.84 5.10
CA TRP A 188 -24.80 -17.99 4.02
C TRP A 188 -23.70 -17.07 4.53
N ARG A 189 -22.49 -17.26 4.04
CA ARG A 189 -21.33 -16.45 4.42
C ARG A 189 -20.76 -15.60 3.29
N LYS A 190 -19.97 -14.61 3.67
CA LYS A 190 -19.18 -13.80 2.73
C LYS A 190 -17.98 -14.61 2.26
N LEU A 191 -17.64 -14.46 0.98
CA LEU A 191 -16.46 -15.09 0.40
C LEU A 191 -15.16 -14.56 1.03
N HIS A 192 -14.30 -15.49 1.47
CA HIS A 192 -12.99 -15.19 2.04
C HIS A 192 -12.02 -14.65 0.96
N ASN A 193 -10.95 -14.00 1.39
CA ASN A 193 -9.97 -13.41 0.45
C ASN A 193 -9.29 -14.46 -0.44
N TYR A 194 -8.97 -15.64 0.11
CA TYR A 194 -8.29 -16.70 -0.62
C TYR A 194 -9.21 -17.36 -1.65
N GLU A 195 -10.46 -17.67 -1.28
CA GLU A 195 -11.48 -18.21 -2.19
C GLU A 195 -11.75 -17.25 -3.36
N LEU A 196 -11.78 -15.96 -3.08
CA LEU A 196 -11.98 -14.92 -4.09
C LEU A 196 -10.80 -14.86 -5.09
N GLN A 197 -9.57 -15.06 -4.63
CA GLN A 197 -8.40 -15.16 -5.51
C GLN A 197 -8.45 -16.43 -6.36
N MET A 198 -8.85 -17.57 -5.77
CA MET A 198 -9.01 -18.83 -6.50
C MET A 198 -10.09 -18.75 -7.58
N GLN A 199 -11.21 -18.07 -7.31
CA GLN A 199 -12.29 -17.89 -8.30
C GLN A 199 -11.97 -16.87 -9.39
N PHE A 200 -11.21 -15.82 -9.06
CA PHE A 200 -10.89 -14.76 -10.03
C PHE A 200 -9.84 -15.17 -11.06
N GLN A 201 -8.91 -16.07 -10.69
CA GLN A 201 -7.90 -16.67 -11.57
C GLN A 201 -7.11 -15.65 -12.43
N ARG A 202 -7.01 -14.41 -11.95
CA ARG A 202 -6.33 -13.28 -12.61
C ARG A 202 -5.43 -12.56 -11.62
N SER A 203 -4.45 -11.82 -12.13
CA SER A 203 -3.58 -10.97 -11.32
C SER A 203 -4.40 -9.96 -10.49
N ASP A 204 -4.05 -9.74 -9.23
CA ASP A 204 -4.61 -8.62 -8.47
C ASP A 204 -4.19 -7.28 -9.13
N ILE A 205 -4.95 -6.20 -8.94
CA ILE A 205 -4.60 -4.85 -9.42
C ILE A 205 -3.17 -4.47 -9.00
N VAL A 206 -2.79 -4.77 -7.76
CA VAL A 206 -1.46 -4.44 -7.23
C VAL A 206 -0.35 -5.17 -7.99
N LYS A 207 -0.58 -6.44 -8.33
CA LYS A 207 0.37 -7.23 -9.14
C LYS A 207 0.45 -6.66 -10.56
N GLU A 208 -0.68 -6.24 -11.11
CA GLU A 208 -0.76 -5.64 -12.44
C GLU A 208 -0.02 -4.29 -12.52
N ILE A 209 -0.15 -3.45 -11.50
CA ILE A 209 0.60 -2.18 -11.39
C ILE A 209 2.09 -2.46 -11.28
N THR A 210 2.49 -3.39 -10.40
CA THR A 210 3.89 -3.79 -10.26
C THR A 210 4.45 -4.30 -11.59
N LYS A 211 3.70 -5.12 -12.32
CA LYS A 211 4.07 -5.61 -13.64
C LYS A 211 4.30 -4.46 -14.63
N ARG A 212 3.37 -3.49 -14.71
CA ARG A 212 3.53 -2.31 -15.58
C ARG A 212 4.75 -1.47 -15.23
N ARG A 213 5.00 -1.25 -13.94
CA ARG A 213 6.20 -0.54 -13.48
C ARG A 213 7.49 -1.23 -13.91
N LEU A 214 7.57 -2.56 -13.76
CA LEU A 214 8.74 -3.33 -14.20
C LEU A 214 8.92 -3.28 -15.72
N MET A 215 7.84 -3.38 -16.49
CA MET A 215 7.89 -3.23 -17.95
C MET A 215 8.35 -1.83 -18.39
N TRP A 216 7.88 -0.78 -17.71
CA TRP A 216 8.27 0.60 -17.98
C TRP A 216 9.77 0.82 -17.76
N VAL A 217 10.29 0.35 -16.62
CA VAL A 217 11.73 0.42 -16.31
C VAL A 217 12.55 -0.34 -17.37
N GLY A 218 12.12 -1.55 -17.75
CA GLY A 218 12.81 -2.33 -18.76
C GLY A 218 12.84 -1.67 -20.14
N ARG A 219 11.76 -1.00 -20.55
CA ARG A 219 11.70 -0.25 -21.81
C ARG A 219 12.58 1.00 -21.80
N GLY A 220 12.61 1.73 -20.68
CA GLY A 220 13.46 2.92 -20.54
C GLY A 220 14.95 2.63 -20.40
N MET A 221 15.36 1.39 -20.14
CA MET A 221 16.77 0.97 -20.12
C MET A 221 17.30 0.52 -21.50
N LEU A 222 16.42 0.18 -22.44
CA LEU A 222 16.78 -0.29 -23.78
C LEU A 222 16.71 0.80 -24.85
N ALA A 223 16.36 2.03 -24.47
CA ALA A 223 16.32 3.23 -25.31
C ALA A 223 17.39 4.21 -24.85
#